data_AF-M0NNJ1-F1
#
_entry.id   AF-M0NNJ1-F1
#
_cell.length_a   1.000
_cell.length_b   1.000
_cell.length_c   1.000
_cell.angle_alpha   90.00
_cell.angle_beta   90.00
_cell.angle_gamma   90.00
#
_symmetry.space_group_name_H-M   'P 1'
#
loop_
_entity.id
_entity.type
_entity.pdbx_description
1 polymer ?
#
loop_
_entity_poly.entity_id
_entity_poly.type
_entity_poly.pdbx_seq_one_letter_code
_entity_poly.pdbx_strand_id
1 'polypeptide(L)'
;MSKHFEDARYYLGRAAEHAKAGVKEELAPIEARVKDLVGIDDDEEPEPSRLDRLQADLKDLEERAEGEAREAVASARERVADYRGRDAAKAE
;
A
#
# COMPACT_ATOMS: atom_id res chain seq x y z
N MET A 1 3.53 -7.36 24.64
CA MET A 1 2.16 -7.07 24.21
C MET A 1 2.21 -6.94 22.70
N SER A 2 1.48 -7.68 21.86
CA SER A 2 0.29 -8.50 22.09
C SER A 2 0.05 -9.35 20.83
N LYS A 3 0.48 -10.63 20.81
CA LYS A 3 0.20 -11.55 19.68
C LYS A 3 -1.30 -11.61 19.35
N HIS A 4 -2.15 -11.48 20.36
CA HIS A 4 -3.61 -11.43 20.22
C HIS A 4 -4.14 -10.21 19.46
N PHE A 5 -3.40 -9.10 19.40
CA PHE A 5 -3.81 -7.92 18.62
C PHE A 5 -3.53 -8.11 17.14
N GLU A 6 -2.41 -8.77 16.78
CA GLU A 6 -2.14 -9.18 15.40
C GLU A 6 -3.15 -10.21 14.90
N ASP A 7 -3.53 -11.19 15.74
CA ASP A 7 -4.56 -12.16 15.37
C ASP A 7 -5.93 -11.48 15.19
N ALA A 8 -6.30 -10.59 16.09
CA ALA A 8 -7.55 -9.83 15.99
C ALA A 8 -7.58 -8.96 14.73
N ARG A 9 -6.49 -8.25 14.41
CA ARG A 9 -6.40 -7.47 13.16
C ARG A 9 -6.51 -8.37 11.93
N TYR A 10 -5.92 -9.56 11.97
CA TYR A 10 -5.91 -10.50 10.86
C TYR A 10 -7.31 -11.03 10.58
N TYR A 11 -8.03 -11.48 11.62
CA TYR A 11 -9.39 -11.97 11.45
C TYR A 11 -10.39 -10.84 11.12
N LEU A 12 -10.20 -9.65 11.70
CA LEU A 12 -11.02 -8.48 11.38
C LEU A 12 -10.82 -8.05 9.91
N GLY A 13 -9.57 -8.02 9.43
CA GLY A 13 -9.26 -7.77 8.03
C GLY A 13 -9.93 -8.79 7.11
N ARG A 14 -9.79 -10.09 7.42
CA ARG A 14 -10.43 -11.16 6.63
C ARG A 14 -11.96 -11.06 6.63
N ALA A 15 -12.58 -10.77 7.77
CA ALA A 15 -14.04 -10.58 7.85
C ALA A 15 -14.50 -9.38 7.01
N ALA A 16 -13.75 -8.28 7.04
CA ALA A 16 -14.02 -7.11 6.21
C ALA A 16 -13.91 -7.40 4.71
N GLU A 17 -12.88 -8.16 4.29
CA GLU A 17 -12.74 -8.61 2.90
C GLU A 17 -13.95 -9.43 2.44
N HIS A 18 -14.42 -10.37 3.26
CA HIS A 18 -15.61 -11.17 2.94
C HIS A 18 -16.89 -10.34 2.89
N ALA A 19 -17.06 -9.40 3.83
CA ALA A 19 -18.21 -8.50 3.81
C ALA A 19 -18.21 -7.62 2.55
N LYS A 20 -17.06 -7.07 2.17
CA LYS A 20 -16.88 -6.31 0.92
C LYS A 20 -17.23 -7.14 -0.30
N ALA A 21 -16.71 -8.37 -0.38
CA ALA A 21 -16.98 -9.28 -1.49
C ALA A 21 -18.49 -9.59 -1.60
N GLY A 22 -19.15 -9.91 -0.49
CA GLY A 22 -20.60 -10.16 -0.48
C GLY A 22 -21.42 -8.96 -0.93
N VAL A 23 -21.11 -7.75 -0.43
CA VAL A 23 -21.78 -6.53 -0.87
C VAL A 23 -21.57 -6.27 -2.36
N LYS A 24 -20.36 -6.52 -2.89
CA LYS A 24 -20.07 -6.33 -4.31
C LYS A 24 -20.88 -7.29 -5.19
N GLU A 25 -20.97 -8.56 -4.80
CA GLU A 25 -21.76 -9.58 -5.51
C GLU A 25 -23.24 -9.19 -5.59
N GLU A 26 -23.82 -8.75 -4.47
CA GLU A 26 -25.24 -8.35 -4.40
C GLU A 26 -25.53 -7.08 -5.22
N LEU A 27 -24.55 -6.18 -5.35
CA LEU A 27 -24.68 -4.95 -6.13
C LEU A 27 -24.39 -5.11 -7.62
N ALA A 28 -23.67 -6.16 -8.03
CA ALA A 28 -23.35 -6.44 -9.44
C ALA A 28 -24.57 -6.38 -10.39
N PRO A 29 -25.74 -7.00 -10.09
CA PRO A 29 -26.90 -6.91 -10.98
C PRO A 29 -27.51 -5.50 -11.03
N ILE A 30 -27.35 -4.70 -9.97
CA ILE A 30 -27.80 -3.31 -9.95
C ILE A 30 -26.87 -2.44 -10.80
N GLU A 31 -25.55 -2.65 -10.66
CA GLU A 31 -24.53 -1.98 -11.45
C GLU A 31 -24.75 -2.21 -12.95
N ALA A 32 -24.93 -3.47 -13.38
CA ALA A 32 -25.20 -3.82 -14.78
C ALA A 32 -26.45 -3.11 -15.33
N ARG A 33 -27.53 -3.05 -14.55
CA ARG A 33 -28.76 -2.34 -14.94
C ARG A 33 -28.55 -0.84 -15.08
N VAL A 34 -27.74 -0.25 -14.20
CA VAL A 34 -27.42 1.18 -14.31
C VAL A 34 -26.57 1.43 -15.56
N LYS A 35 -25.54 0.60 -15.81
CA LYS A 35 -24.68 0.69 -17.00
C LYS A 35 -25.48 0.61 -18.29
N ASP A 36 -26.36 -0.38 -18.43
CA ASP A 36 -27.27 -0.51 -19.58
C ASP A 36 -28.15 0.74 -19.78
N LEU A 37 -28.70 1.30 -18.69
CA LEU A 37 -29.52 2.52 -18.74
C LEU A 37 -28.72 3.77 -19.16
N VAL A 38 -27.45 3.87 -18.80
CA VAL A 38 -26.60 5.01 -19.15
C VAL A 38 -25.78 4.78 -20.43
N GLY A 39 -25.89 3.61 -21.05
CA GLY A 39 -25.18 3.24 -22.27
C GLY A 39 -23.67 3.02 -22.05
N ILE A 40 -23.27 2.56 -20.87
CA ILE A 40 -21.90 2.11 -20.59
C ILE A 40 -21.82 0.62 -20.90
N ASP A 41 -20.86 0.23 -21.73
CA ASP A 41 -20.64 -1.18 -22.06
C ASP A 41 -20.00 -1.92 -20.88
N ASP A 42 -20.41 -3.17 -20.64
CA ASP A 42 -19.86 -4.00 -19.53
C ASP A 42 -18.37 -4.34 -19.71
N ASP A 43 -17.87 -4.28 -20.94
CA ASP A 43 -16.45 -4.48 -21.27
C ASP A 43 -15.58 -3.24 -20.95
N GLU A 44 -16.19 -2.12 -20.59
CA GLU A 44 -15.47 -0.89 -20.23
C GLU A 44 -15.00 -0.95 -18.77
N GLU A 45 -13.68 -0.89 -18.58
CA GLU A 45 -13.08 -0.91 -17.26
C GLU A 45 -13.48 0.39 -16.52
N PRO A 46 -14.12 0.30 -15.33
CA PRO A 46 -14.66 1.47 -14.67
C PRO A 46 -13.55 2.44 -14.28
N GLU A 47 -13.79 3.74 -14.50
CA GLU A 47 -12.82 4.74 -14.07
C GLU A 47 -12.58 4.66 -12.55
N PRO A 48 -11.31 4.82 -12.10
CA PRO A 48 -10.98 4.77 -10.70
C PRO A 48 -11.74 5.85 -9.93
N SER A 49 -12.35 5.44 -8.82
CA SER A 49 -13.09 6.36 -7.97
C SER A 49 -12.13 7.37 -7.32
N ARG A 50 -12.69 8.43 -6.73
CA ARG A 50 -11.89 9.41 -5.99
C ARG A 50 -11.12 8.78 -4.83
N LEU A 51 -11.72 7.79 -4.19
CA LEU A 51 -11.10 7.06 -3.08
C LEU A 51 -9.96 6.18 -3.60
N ASP A 52 -10.15 5.49 -4.72
CA ASP A 52 -9.11 4.65 -5.33
C ASP A 52 -7.89 5.49 -5.72
N ARG A 53 -8.11 6.67 -6.31
CA ARG A 53 -7.04 7.62 -6.63
C ARG A 53 -6.28 8.08 -5.39
N LEU A 54 -7.00 8.45 -4.33
CA LEU A 54 -6.37 8.87 -3.08
C LEU A 54 -5.53 7.74 -2.44
N GLN A 55 -6.03 6.50 -2.48
CA GLN A 55 -5.28 5.35 -2.01
C GLN A 55 -4.01 5.11 -2.82
N ALA A 56 -4.08 5.25 -4.15
CA ALA A 56 -2.92 5.15 -5.02
C ALA A 56 -1.90 6.25 -4.69
N ASP A 57 -2.32 7.51 -4.59
CA ASP A 57 -1.45 8.65 -4.27
C ASP A 57 -0.74 8.47 -2.91
N LEU A 58 -1.47 7.95 -1.92
CA LEU A 58 -0.91 7.66 -0.59
C LEU A 58 0.14 6.55 -0.65
N LYS A 59 -0.14 5.47 -1.40
CA LYS A 59 0.80 4.37 -1.57
C LYS A 59 2.07 4.82 -2.30
N ASP A 60 1.93 5.61 -3.35
CA ASP A 60 3.04 6.21 -4.08
C ASP A 60 3.92 7.09 -3.16
N LEU A 61 3.29 7.85 -2.25
CA LEU A 61 4.01 8.66 -1.28
C LEU A 61 4.77 7.80 -0.26
N GLU A 62 4.16 6.72 0.22
CA GLU A 62 4.79 5.75 1.13
C GLU A 62 6.02 5.09 0.49
N GLU A 63 5.90 4.63 -0.75
CA GLU A 63 7.00 3.99 -1.48
C GLU A 63 8.19 4.95 -1.69
N ARG A 64 7.92 6.22 -2.04
CA ARG A 64 8.98 7.25 -2.16
C ARG A 64 9.67 7.51 -0.84
N ALA A 65 8.89 7.71 0.23
CA ALA A 65 9.44 7.98 1.56
C ALA A 65 10.28 6.81 2.07
N GLU A 66 9.87 5.56 1.81
CA GLU A 66 10.65 4.38 2.16
C GLU A 66 11.98 4.32 1.39
N GLY A 67 11.97 4.64 0.09
CA GLY A 67 13.17 4.73 -0.72
C GLY A 67 14.18 5.74 -0.18
N GLU A 68 13.73 6.97 0.09
CA GLU A 68 14.56 8.03 0.66
C GLU A 68 15.14 7.65 2.03
N ALA A 69 14.33 7.02 2.89
CA ALA A 69 14.78 6.57 4.20
C ALA A 69 15.86 5.47 4.09
N ARG A 70 15.69 4.51 3.18
CA ARG A 70 16.66 3.45 2.91
C ARG A 70 17.98 4.03 2.40
N GLU A 71 17.92 4.98 1.47
CA GLU A 71 19.11 5.66 0.94
C GLU A 71 19.84 6.45 2.03
N ALA A 72 19.12 7.22 2.85
CA ALA A 72 19.70 7.99 3.93
C ALA A 72 20.44 7.09 4.95
N VAL A 73 19.86 5.94 5.29
CA VAL A 73 20.51 4.95 6.16
C VAL A 73 21.74 4.34 5.50
N ALA A 74 21.67 4.01 4.20
CA ALA A 74 22.82 3.48 3.46
C ALA A 74 23.99 4.47 3.45
N SER A 75 23.74 5.74 3.10
CA SER A 75 24.76 6.80 3.14
C SER A 75 25.33 7.02 4.54
N ALA A 76 24.50 6.95 5.59
CA ALA A 76 24.98 7.06 6.96
C ALA A 76 25.93 5.91 7.33
N ARG A 77 25.61 4.68 6.91
CA ARG A 77 26.47 3.51 7.12
C ARG A 77 27.81 3.63 6.40
N GLU A 78 27.80 4.12 5.17
CA GLU A 78 29.01 4.37 4.37
C GLU A 78 29.92 5.38 5.07
N ARG A 79 29.39 6.54 5.49
CA ARG A 79 30.19 7.55 6.22
C ARG A 79 30.83 7.01 7.50
N VAL A 80 30.12 6.16 8.23
CA VAL A 80 30.65 5.53 9.46
C VAL A 80 31.76 4.53 9.10
N ALA A 81 31.61 3.77 8.02
CA ALA A 81 32.65 2.85 7.55
C ALA A 81 33.92 3.61 7.12
N ASP A 82 33.78 4.67 6.34
CA ASP A 82 34.87 5.55 5.92
C ASP A 82 35.60 6.17 7.11
N TYR A 83 34.85 6.67 8.09
CA TYR A 83 35.41 7.24 9.31
C TYR A 83 36.24 6.21 10.07
N ARG A 84 35.71 4.99 10.28
CA ARG A 84 36.44 3.91 10.96
C ARG A 84 37.67 3.44 10.18
N GLY A 85 37.59 3.39 8.85
CA GLY A 85 38.73 3.06 7.99
C GLY A 85 39.86 4.08 8.08
N ARG A 86 39.53 5.38 8.15
CA ARG A 86 40.52 6.46 8.34
C ARG A 86 41.19 6.42 9.72
N ASP A 87 40.45 6.11 10.77
CA ASP A 87 41.03 5.96 12.12
C ASP A 87 41.98 4.76 12.20
N ALA A 88 41.67 3.65 11.53
CA ALA A 88 42.57 2.50 11.44
C ALA A 88 43.87 2.83 10.68
N ALA A 89 43.79 3.58 9.58
CA ALA A 89 44.95 3.98 8.78
C ALA A 89 45.86 5.03 9.45
N LYS A 90 45.38 5.71 10.51
CA LYS A 90 46.20 6.63 11.32
C LYS A 90 46.89 5.96 12.51
N ALA A 91 46.54 4.71 12.81
CA ALA A 91 47.08 3.95 13.93
C ALA A 91 48.25 3.01 13.53
N GLU A 92 48.53 2.89 12.22
CA GLU A 92 49.77 2.34 11.65
C GLU A 92 50.81 3.45 11.40
#